data_AF-A0A745EF11-F1
#
_entry.id   AF-A0A745EF11-F1
#
_cell.length_a   1.000
_cell.length_b   1.000
_cell.length_c   1.000
_cell.angle_alpha   90.00
_cell.angle_beta   90.00
_cell.angle_gamma   90.00
#
_symmetry.space_group_name_H-M   'P 1'
#
loop_
_entity.id
_entity.type
_entity.pdbx_description
1 polymer ?
#
loop_
_entity_poly.entity_id
_entity_poly.type
_entity_poly.pdbx_seq_one_letter_code
_entity_poly.pdbx_strand_id
1 'polypeptide(L)'
;MRALLTPEIAPRMGVVLFRPGSELMPLFMQGRVLLEPEPEQYSSFACGAVPAVSQPLADDPAVRDVFRNESVIYRAGGLASLESWLLRGNGCQWPHSDWHSEQMTTMRHAPGAIRLCWHCDNLLREQFTERLKSIAVENTTKWVLSVVCRDLGFDDMHAVTLPELCWWMVRN
;
A
#
# COMPACT_ATOMS: atom_id res chain seq x y z
N MET A 1 4.24 -10.23 -5.79
CA MET A 1 5.63 -9.93 -5.35
C MET A 1 6.45 -9.73 -6.60
N ARG A 2 7.21 -8.61 -6.70
CA ARG A 2 8.10 -8.31 -7.83
C ARG A 2 9.55 -8.44 -7.34
N ALA A 3 10.45 -8.76 -8.25
CA ALA A 3 11.88 -8.83 -7.95
C ALA A 3 12.67 -8.12 -9.04
N LEU A 4 13.70 -7.37 -8.64
CA LEU A 4 14.74 -6.88 -9.53
C LEU A 4 15.89 -7.86 -9.47
N LEU A 5 16.22 -8.48 -10.58
CA LEU A 5 17.27 -9.47 -10.65
C LEU A 5 18.23 -9.11 -11.77
N THR A 6 19.51 -8.99 -11.45
CA THR A 6 20.54 -8.82 -12.47
C THR A 6 20.79 -10.17 -13.15
N PRO A 7 20.56 -10.28 -14.47
CA PRO A 7 20.82 -11.52 -15.20
C PRO A 7 22.31 -11.76 -15.42
N GLU A 8 22.75 -13.01 -15.27
CA GLU A 8 23.99 -13.51 -15.86
C GLU A 8 23.69 -14.05 -17.26
N ILE A 9 24.22 -13.38 -18.29
CA ILE A 9 23.97 -13.74 -19.70
C ILE A 9 25.10 -14.65 -20.18
N ALA A 10 24.74 -15.81 -20.74
CA ALA A 10 25.64 -16.71 -21.44
C ALA A 10 25.37 -16.64 -22.96
N PRO A 11 25.99 -15.68 -23.70
CA PRO A 11 25.51 -15.28 -25.03
C PRO A 11 25.61 -16.40 -26.07
N ARG A 12 26.67 -17.22 -25.98
CA ARG A 12 26.92 -18.33 -26.92
C ARG A 12 25.90 -19.46 -26.78
N MET A 13 25.25 -19.57 -25.62
CA MET A 13 24.26 -20.61 -25.33
C MET A 13 22.82 -20.11 -25.47
N GLY A 14 22.62 -18.79 -25.61
CA GLY A 14 21.28 -18.19 -25.58
C GLY A 14 20.56 -18.36 -24.24
N VAL A 15 21.31 -18.50 -23.15
CA VAL A 15 20.78 -18.73 -21.79
C VAL A 15 20.98 -17.50 -20.92
N VAL A 16 19.97 -17.22 -20.09
CA VAL A 16 20.02 -16.21 -19.03
C VAL A 16 19.79 -16.89 -17.69
N LEU A 17 20.67 -16.60 -16.72
CA LEU A 17 20.61 -17.15 -15.37
C LEU A 17 20.28 -16.05 -14.37
N PHE A 18 19.33 -16.32 -13.47
CA PHE A 18 19.00 -15.44 -12.34
C PHE A 18 19.40 -16.11 -11.02
N ARG A 19 19.91 -15.33 -10.07
CA ARG A 19 20.20 -15.78 -8.70
C ARG A 19 19.29 -15.06 -7.69
N PRO A 20 18.01 -15.45 -7.56
CA PRO A 20 17.03 -14.75 -6.74
C PRO A 20 17.19 -14.97 -5.22
N GLY A 21 17.86 -16.03 -4.77
CA GLY A 21 17.91 -16.40 -3.36
C GLY A 21 16.63 -17.09 -2.87
N SER A 22 16.67 -17.70 -1.69
CA SER A 22 15.62 -18.60 -1.18
C SER A 22 14.24 -17.92 -1.07
N GLU A 23 14.18 -16.65 -0.71
CA GLU A 23 12.93 -15.90 -0.56
C GLU A 23 12.18 -15.68 -1.88
N LEU A 24 12.92 -15.55 -2.99
CA LEU A 24 12.38 -15.22 -4.31
C LEU A 24 12.34 -16.43 -5.25
N MET A 25 13.00 -17.54 -4.92
CA MET A 25 12.89 -18.81 -5.65
C MET A 25 11.45 -19.25 -5.94
N PRO A 26 10.47 -19.09 -5.02
CA PRO A 26 9.08 -19.47 -5.29
C PRO A 26 8.47 -18.76 -6.51
N LEU A 27 8.94 -17.57 -6.92
CA LEU A 27 8.47 -16.88 -8.12
C LEU A 27 8.72 -17.68 -9.40
N PHE A 28 9.83 -18.41 -9.46
CA PHE A 28 10.24 -19.20 -10.63
C PHE A 28 9.66 -20.61 -10.62
N MET A 29 9.15 -21.08 -9.48
CA MET A 29 8.53 -22.40 -9.36
C MET A 29 7.05 -22.40 -9.80
N GLN A 30 6.48 -21.22 -10.04
CA GLN A 30 5.08 -21.03 -10.48
C GLN A 30 4.90 -21.20 -12.00
N GLY A 31 5.97 -21.52 -12.74
CA GLY A 31 5.94 -21.77 -14.18
C GLY A 31 6.51 -20.61 -14.99
N ARG A 32 5.68 -19.94 -15.80
CA ARG A 32 6.12 -18.86 -16.69
C ARG A 32 6.26 -17.54 -15.92
N VAL A 33 7.31 -16.78 -16.21
CA VAL A 33 7.58 -15.47 -15.62
C VAL A 33 7.61 -14.41 -16.72
N LEU A 34 6.99 -13.26 -16.47
CA LEU A 34 7.09 -12.07 -17.33
C LEU A 34 8.34 -11.27 -16.93
N LEU A 35 9.16 -10.89 -17.91
CA LEU A 35 10.33 -10.05 -17.71
C LEU A 35 10.09 -8.69 -18.36
N GLU A 36 10.38 -7.63 -17.62
CA GLU A 36 10.27 -6.25 -18.08
C GLU A 36 11.61 -5.54 -17.88
N PRO A 37 11.95 -4.56 -18.73
CA PRO A 37 13.06 -3.66 -18.45
C PRO A 37 12.87 -2.96 -17.10
N GLU A 38 13.97 -2.70 -16.41
CA GLU A 38 13.95 -1.97 -15.15
C GLU A 38 13.33 -0.57 -15.32
N PRO A 39 12.26 -0.24 -14.59
CA PRO A 39 11.73 1.13 -14.52
C PRO A 39 12.73 2.09 -13.87
N GLU A 40 12.80 3.34 -14.34
CA GLU A 40 13.74 4.36 -13.81
C GLU A 40 13.66 4.56 -12.29
N GLN A 41 12.44 4.48 -11.74
CA GLN A 41 12.17 4.58 -10.29
C GLN A 41 12.89 3.52 -9.44
N TYR A 42 13.33 2.42 -10.05
CA TYR A 42 14.03 1.34 -9.37
C TYR A 42 15.54 1.34 -9.56
N SER A 43 16.09 2.29 -10.34
CA SER A 43 17.52 2.37 -10.65
C SER A 43 18.46 2.40 -9.43
N SER A 44 17.97 2.88 -8.28
CA SER A 44 18.73 2.92 -7.02
C SER A 44 18.55 1.68 -6.13
N PHE A 45 17.65 0.76 -6.50
CA PHE A 45 17.33 -0.40 -5.69
C PHE A 45 18.36 -1.50 -5.92
N ALA A 46 18.71 -2.20 -4.83
CA ALA A 46 19.54 -3.39 -4.94
C ALA A 46 18.76 -4.54 -5.61
N CYS A 47 19.51 -5.47 -6.23
CA CYS A 47 18.97 -6.74 -6.68
C CYS A 47 18.30 -7.48 -5.51
N GLY A 48 17.03 -7.86 -5.68
CA GLY A 48 16.23 -8.46 -4.64
C GLY A 48 14.73 -8.19 -4.79
N ALA A 49 13.99 -8.37 -3.70
CA ALA A 49 12.55 -8.13 -3.68
C ALA A 49 12.31 -6.62 -3.84
N VAL A 50 11.45 -6.24 -4.79
CA VAL A 50 11.03 -4.85 -4.90
C VAL A 50 10.06 -4.60 -3.74
N PRO A 51 10.39 -3.67 -2.82
CA PRO A 51 9.46 -3.35 -1.74
C PRO A 51 8.18 -2.78 -2.34
N ALA A 52 7.07 -2.90 -1.61
CA ALA A 52 5.84 -2.23 -2.00
C ALA A 52 6.15 -0.74 -2.23
N VAL A 53 5.88 -0.26 -3.43
CA VAL A 53 6.31 1.08 -3.87
C VAL A 53 5.86 2.13 -2.86
N SER A 54 6.81 2.98 -2.43
CA SER A 54 6.46 4.21 -1.73
C SER A 54 5.58 5.04 -2.65
N GLN A 55 4.33 5.29 -2.28
CA GLN A 55 3.41 6.13 -3.04
C GLN A 55 3.83 7.60 -2.83
N PRO A 56 4.61 8.25 -3.73
CA PRO A 56 5.18 9.57 -3.44
C PRO A 56 4.07 10.62 -3.33
N LEU A 57 2.98 10.41 -4.07
CA LEU A 57 1.78 11.25 -4.03
C LEU A 57 1.09 11.25 -2.65
N ALA A 58 1.33 10.22 -1.81
CA ALA A 58 0.80 10.19 -0.44
C ALA A 58 1.41 11.28 0.45
N ASP A 59 2.66 11.65 0.19
CA ASP A 59 3.43 12.63 0.95
C ASP A 59 3.43 14.03 0.29
N ASP A 60 2.86 14.16 -0.91
CA ASP A 60 2.83 15.41 -1.66
C ASP A 60 1.93 16.45 -0.95
N PRO A 61 2.49 17.59 -0.51
CA PRO A 61 1.73 18.62 0.19
C PRO A 61 0.60 19.23 -0.65
N ALA A 62 0.70 19.20 -1.98
CA ALA A 62 -0.31 19.78 -2.87
C ALA A 62 -1.64 19.01 -2.87
N VAL A 63 -1.61 17.71 -2.58
CA VAL A 63 -2.79 16.83 -2.59
C VAL A 63 -3.15 16.26 -1.23
N ARG A 64 -2.39 16.57 -0.18
CA ARG A 64 -2.60 16.04 1.17
C ARG A 64 -4.04 16.23 1.68
N ASP A 65 -4.64 17.37 1.40
CA ASP A 65 -6.01 17.67 1.84
C ASP A 65 -7.09 16.99 0.98
N VAL A 66 -6.75 16.54 -0.24
CA VAL A 66 -7.65 15.75 -1.09
C VAL A 66 -8.03 14.46 -0.38
N PHE A 67 -7.06 13.76 0.22
CA PHE A 67 -7.28 12.50 0.92
C PHE A 67 -8.06 12.64 2.23
N ARG A 68 -8.26 13.87 2.71
CA ARG A 68 -9.05 14.18 3.91
C ARG A 68 -10.47 14.62 3.58
N ASN A 69 -10.74 14.85 2.29
CA ASN A 69 -12.02 15.35 1.83
C ASN A 69 -13.09 14.24 1.85
N GLU A 70 -14.18 14.46 2.58
CA GLU A 70 -15.27 13.48 2.72
C GLU A 70 -15.86 13.03 1.39
N SER A 71 -15.91 13.92 0.38
CA SER A 71 -16.43 13.60 -0.95
C SER A 71 -15.52 12.65 -1.72
N VAL A 72 -14.19 12.72 -1.52
CA VAL A 72 -13.22 11.79 -2.11
C VAL A 72 -13.35 10.43 -1.44
N ILE A 73 -13.45 10.41 -0.11
CA ILE A 73 -13.66 9.20 0.68
C ILE A 73 -14.97 8.49 0.27
N TYR A 74 -16.03 9.27 0.07
CA TYR A 74 -17.32 8.74 -0.39
C TYR A 74 -17.20 8.10 -1.77
N ARG A 75 -16.60 8.79 -2.74
CA ARG A 75 -16.38 8.28 -4.11
C ARG A 75 -15.50 7.02 -4.14
N ALA A 76 -14.51 6.93 -3.26
CA ALA A 76 -13.64 5.76 -3.14
C ALA A 76 -14.36 4.50 -2.57
N GLY A 77 -15.61 4.63 -2.11
CA GLY A 77 -16.42 3.53 -1.56
C GLY A 77 -16.82 3.71 -0.10
N GLY A 78 -16.48 4.86 0.51
CA GLY A 78 -16.85 5.22 1.88
C GLY A 78 -16.09 4.47 2.98
N LEU A 79 -16.35 4.86 4.23
CA LEU A 79 -15.62 4.34 5.40
C LEU A 79 -15.78 2.83 5.60
N ALA A 80 -16.91 2.23 5.21
CA ALA A 80 -17.09 0.78 5.31
C ALA A 80 -16.12 0.00 4.40
N SER A 81 -15.82 0.55 3.21
CA SER A 81 -14.83 -0.04 2.30
C SER A 81 -13.41 0.13 2.86
N LEU A 82 -13.11 1.29 3.47
CA LEU A 82 -11.87 1.52 4.19
C LEU A 82 -11.69 0.53 5.35
N GLU A 83 -12.73 0.30 6.16
CA GLU A 83 -12.70 -0.67 7.28
C GLU A 83 -12.41 -2.09 6.78
N SER A 84 -13.07 -2.52 5.69
CA SER A 84 -12.79 -3.81 5.05
C SER A 84 -11.36 -3.91 4.50
N TRP A 85 -10.83 -2.84 3.91
CA TRP A 85 -9.45 -2.77 3.47
C TRP A 85 -8.47 -2.88 4.64
N LEU A 86 -8.70 -2.16 5.73
CA LEU A 86 -7.91 -2.23 6.94
C LEU A 86 -7.90 -3.62 7.54
N LEU A 87 -9.03 -4.33 7.53
CA LEU A 87 -9.14 -5.70 8.05
C LEU A 87 -8.31 -6.73 7.28
N ARG A 88 -7.82 -6.42 6.07
CA ARG A 88 -6.85 -7.25 5.33
C ARG A 88 -5.38 -7.03 5.73
N GLY A 89 -5.09 -5.96 6.46
CA GLY A 89 -3.75 -5.66 6.97
C GLY A 89 -3.31 -6.59 8.10
N ASN A 90 -2.10 -6.36 8.61
CA ASN A 90 -1.50 -7.17 9.67
C ASN A 90 -1.33 -6.38 10.97
N GLY A 91 -1.62 -7.03 12.10
CA GLY A 91 -1.37 -6.51 13.44
C GLY A 91 -2.24 -5.33 13.88
N CYS A 92 -1.97 -4.87 15.11
CA CYS A 92 -2.54 -3.64 15.67
C CYS A 92 -1.67 -2.45 15.25
N GLN A 93 -2.28 -1.33 14.85
CA GLN A 93 -1.53 -0.13 14.46
C GLN A 93 -1.12 0.77 15.64
N TRP A 94 -1.58 0.48 16.86
CA TRP A 94 -1.22 1.25 18.04
C TRP A 94 0.06 0.69 18.69
N PRO A 95 1.19 1.43 18.70
CA PRO A 95 2.47 0.88 19.14
C PRO A 95 2.76 1.00 20.64
N HIS A 96 1.91 1.70 21.40
CA HIS A 96 2.18 2.03 22.81
C HIS A 96 1.41 1.15 23.79
N SER A 97 1.10 -0.08 23.41
CA SER A 97 0.49 -1.04 24.32
C SER A 97 1.44 -2.21 24.50
N ASP A 98 1.66 -2.59 25.75
CA ASP A 98 2.53 -3.73 26.10
C ASP A 98 1.86 -5.08 25.75
N TRP A 99 0.55 -5.07 25.48
CA TRP A 99 -0.21 -6.27 25.19
C TRP A 99 -1.22 -6.05 24.06
N HIS A 100 -1.28 -7.00 23.13
CA HIS A 100 -2.23 -6.99 22.02
C HIS A 100 -3.04 -8.28 21.98
N SER A 101 -4.37 -8.13 21.85
CA SER A 101 -5.28 -9.24 21.56
C SER A 101 -5.12 -9.73 20.11
N GLU A 102 -5.41 -11.00 19.86
CA GLU A 102 -5.46 -11.58 18.50
C GLU A 102 -6.67 -11.07 17.70
N GLN A 103 -7.76 -10.69 18.38
CA GLN A 103 -8.97 -10.20 17.71
C GLN A 103 -8.75 -8.77 17.21
N MET A 104 -8.93 -8.58 15.91
CA MET A 104 -8.72 -7.31 15.22
C MET A 104 -10.05 -6.61 14.96
N THR A 105 -10.10 -5.31 15.19
CA THR A 105 -11.24 -4.43 14.98
C THR A 105 -10.82 -3.17 14.22
N THR A 106 -11.79 -2.32 13.89
CA THR A 106 -11.55 -1.01 13.30
C THR A 106 -12.24 0.06 14.12
N MET A 107 -11.52 1.14 14.41
CA MET A 107 -12.05 2.32 15.11
C MET A 107 -12.11 3.49 14.14
N ARG A 108 -13.29 4.08 13.94
CA ARG A 108 -13.44 5.30 13.14
C ARG A 108 -12.84 6.49 13.89
N HIS A 109 -12.02 7.26 13.19
CA HIS A 109 -11.43 8.48 13.70
C HIS A 109 -11.23 9.44 12.52
N ALA A 110 -11.94 10.57 12.52
CA ALA A 110 -11.96 11.48 11.38
C ALA A 110 -10.54 11.87 10.92
N PRO A 111 -10.27 11.91 9.59
CA PRO A 111 -11.22 11.67 8.49
C PRO A 111 -11.40 10.19 8.11
N GLY A 112 -10.80 9.23 8.81
CA GLY A 112 -10.73 7.82 8.40
C GLY A 112 -11.05 6.80 9.49
N ALA A 113 -10.31 5.71 9.45
CA ALA A 113 -10.38 4.62 10.42
C ALA A 113 -8.99 4.04 10.72
N ILE A 114 -8.88 3.36 11.86
CA ILE A 114 -7.66 2.77 12.38
C ILE A 114 -7.90 1.29 12.65
N ARG A 115 -6.98 0.43 12.26
CA ARG A 115 -6.99 -0.99 12.62
C ARG A 115 -6.35 -1.16 14.00
N LEU A 116 -7.10 -1.72 14.93
CA LEU A 116 -6.66 -1.97 16.30
C LEU A 116 -6.94 -3.43 16.67
N CYS A 117 -6.27 -3.94 17.69
CA CYS A 117 -6.79 -5.12 18.38
C CYS A 117 -7.91 -4.70 19.33
N TRP A 118 -8.77 -5.64 19.70
CA TRP A 118 -9.93 -5.41 20.58
C TRP A 118 -9.55 -4.68 21.89
N HIS A 119 -8.37 -4.98 22.44
CA HIS A 119 -7.85 -4.30 23.64
C HIS A 119 -7.54 -2.82 23.39
N CYS A 120 -6.75 -2.52 22.36
CA CYS A 120 -6.37 -1.15 22.06
C CYS A 120 -7.57 -0.32 21.60
N ASP A 121 -8.52 -0.93 20.90
CA ASP A 121 -9.80 -0.29 20.53
C ASP A 121 -10.56 0.16 21.79
N ASN A 122 -10.71 -0.71 22.78
CA ASN A 122 -11.35 -0.32 24.04
C ASN A 122 -10.56 0.70 24.84
N LEU A 123 -9.23 0.63 24.83
CA LEU A 123 -8.37 1.58 25.53
C LEU A 123 -8.45 2.99 24.93
N LEU A 124 -8.48 3.09 23.59
CA LEU A 124 -8.41 4.34 22.83
C LEU A 124 -9.79 4.90 22.48
N ARG A 125 -10.86 4.18 22.83
CA ARG A 125 -12.24 4.59 22.55
C ARG A 125 -12.48 6.01 23.05
N GLU A 126 -13.12 6.83 22.21
CA GLU A 126 -13.44 8.24 22.48
C GLU A 126 -12.23 9.17 22.70
N GLN A 127 -11.00 8.70 22.51
CA GLN A 127 -9.83 9.57 22.53
C GLN A 127 -9.63 10.27 21.18
N PHE A 128 -9.34 11.57 21.23
CA PHE A 128 -9.03 12.38 20.05
C PHE A 128 -7.65 12.98 20.21
N THR A 129 -6.64 12.26 19.71
CA THR A 129 -5.25 12.72 19.74
C THR A 129 -4.75 12.96 18.32
N GLU A 130 -3.80 13.89 18.15
CA GLU A 130 -3.18 14.16 16.85
C GLU A 130 -2.49 12.90 16.29
N ARG A 131 -2.04 12.00 17.16
CA ARG A 131 -1.44 10.73 16.74
C ARG A 131 -2.46 9.76 16.15
N LEU A 132 -3.62 9.60 16.79
CA LEU A 132 -4.72 8.80 16.22
C LEU A 132 -5.18 9.39 14.89
N LYS A 133 -5.31 10.72 14.83
CA LYS A 133 -5.61 11.44 13.59
C LYS A 133 -4.57 11.16 12.51
N SER A 134 -3.28 11.19 12.84
CA SER A 134 -2.20 10.90 11.90
C SER A 134 -2.32 9.49 11.32
N ILE A 135 -2.58 8.48 12.15
CA ILE A 135 -2.75 7.09 11.70
C ILE A 135 -3.97 6.98 10.78
N ALA A 136 -5.09 7.60 11.17
CA ALA A 136 -6.31 7.58 10.36
C ALA A 136 -6.12 8.26 8.99
N VAL A 137 -5.40 9.39 8.94
CA VAL A 137 -5.05 10.07 7.68
C VAL A 137 -4.17 9.19 6.82
N GLU A 138 -3.10 8.60 7.37
CA GLU A 138 -2.20 7.73 6.62
C GLU A 138 -2.94 6.52 6.01
N ASN A 139 -3.82 5.90 6.80
CA ASN A 139 -4.67 4.80 6.34
C ASN A 139 -5.59 5.24 5.21
N THR A 140 -6.23 6.39 5.35
CA THR A 140 -7.16 6.92 4.34
C THR A 140 -6.43 7.21 3.03
N THR A 141 -5.26 7.86 3.10
CA THR A 141 -4.44 8.15 1.92
C THR A 141 -4.04 6.87 1.19
N LYS A 142 -3.46 5.89 1.91
CA LYS A 142 -3.03 4.61 1.30
C LYS A 142 -4.21 3.86 0.68
N TRP A 143 -5.34 3.83 1.36
CA TRP A 143 -6.55 3.19 0.86
C TRP A 143 -7.10 3.88 -0.40
N VAL A 144 -7.27 5.21 -0.39
CA VAL A 144 -7.75 5.96 -1.57
C VAL A 144 -6.83 5.73 -2.76
N LEU A 145 -5.51 5.77 -2.58
CA LEU A 145 -4.57 5.49 -3.67
C LEU A 145 -4.70 4.05 -4.19
N SER A 146 -4.91 3.06 -3.31
CA SER A 146 -5.19 1.69 -3.74
C SER A 146 -6.49 1.56 -4.55
N VAL A 147 -7.51 2.36 -4.21
CA VAL A 147 -8.77 2.41 -4.94
C VAL A 147 -8.56 3.04 -6.32
N VAL A 148 -7.81 4.15 -6.40
CA VAL A 148 -7.46 4.79 -7.66
C VAL A 148 -6.70 3.82 -8.57
N CYS A 149 -5.68 3.12 -8.06
CA CYS A 149 -4.96 2.09 -8.84
C CYS A 149 -5.94 1.05 -9.41
N ARG A 150 -6.77 0.47 -8.54
CA ARG A 150 -7.73 -0.57 -8.93
C ARG A 150 -8.72 -0.08 -9.98
N ASP A 151 -9.31 1.10 -9.79
CA ASP A 151 -10.37 1.62 -10.65
C ASP A 151 -9.85 2.06 -12.04
N LEU A 152 -8.56 2.42 -12.11
CA LEU A 152 -7.86 2.69 -13.36
C LEU A 152 -7.25 1.43 -14.00
N GLY A 153 -7.34 0.27 -13.34
CA GLY A 153 -6.85 -1.01 -13.85
C GLY A 153 -5.34 -1.22 -13.71
N PHE A 154 -4.68 -0.46 -12.83
CA PHE A 154 -3.28 -0.65 -12.50
C PHE A 154 -3.08 -1.79 -11.49
N ASP A 155 -1.85 -2.30 -11.43
CA ASP A 155 -1.46 -3.27 -10.42
C ASP A 155 -1.21 -2.63 -9.04
N ASP A 156 -1.14 -3.46 -7.99
CA ASP A 156 -0.92 -3.02 -6.60
C ASP A 156 0.44 -2.34 -6.37
N MET A 157 1.34 -2.37 -7.36
CA MET A 157 2.70 -1.80 -7.30
C MET A 157 2.82 -0.50 -8.10
N HIS A 158 1.75 -0.04 -8.75
CA HIS A 158 1.76 1.22 -9.50
C HIS A 158 1.80 2.41 -8.55
N ALA A 159 2.76 3.31 -8.75
CA ALA A 159 2.77 4.61 -8.08
C ALA A 159 1.80 5.55 -8.80
N VAL A 160 0.69 5.89 -8.15
CA VAL A 160 -0.29 6.81 -8.72
C VAL A 160 0.36 8.17 -8.92
N THR A 161 0.24 8.71 -10.12
CA THR A 161 0.71 10.05 -10.47
C THR A 161 -0.40 11.09 -10.26
N LEU A 162 -0.04 12.37 -10.11
CA LEU A 162 -1.02 13.44 -9.97
C LEU A 162 -2.02 13.51 -11.13
N PRO A 163 -1.62 13.40 -12.43
CA PRO A 163 -2.57 13.37 -13.53
C PRO A 163 -3.57 12.21 -13.45
N GLU A 164 -3.14 11.03 -13.00
CA GLU A 164 -4.01 9.86 -12.84
C GLU A 164 -5.02 10.06 -11.71
N LEU A 165 -4.58 10.61 -10.57
CA LEU A 165 -5.48 11.00 -9.48
C LEU A 165 -6.52 12.03 -9.96
N CYS A 166 -6.06 13.07 -10.66
CA CYS A 166 -6.95 14.09 -11.25
C CYS A 166 -7.95 13.48 -12.22
N TRP A 167 -7.51 12.58 -13.10
CA TRP A 167 -8.40 11.87 -14.02
C TRP A 167 -9.44 11.02 -13.28
N TRP A 168 -9.03 10.26 -12.27
CA TRP A 168 -9.95 9.47 -11.45
C TRP A 168 -10.98 10.36 -10.73
N MET A 169 -10.57 11.52 -10.21
CA MET A 169 -11.47 12.50 -9.57
C MET A 169 -12.48 13.13 -10.52
N VAL A 170 -12.15 13.29 -11.80
CA VAL A 170 -13.08 13.83 -12.82
C VAL A 170 -14.08 12.75 -13.27
N ARG A 171 -13.64 11.49 -13.32
CA ARG A 171 -14.44 10.36 -13.79
C ARG A 171 -15.49 9.87 -12.77
N ASN A 172 -15.21 9.99 -11.47
CA ASN A 172 -16.04 9.44 -10.38
C ASN A 172 -16.64 10.54 -9.48
#